data_AF-A0AAD7S7N3-F1
#
_entry.id   AF-A0AAD7S7N3-F1
#
_cell.length_a   1.000
_cell.length_b   1.000
_cell.length_c   1.000
_cell.angle_alpha   90.00
_cell.angle_beta   90.00
_cell.angle_gamma   90.00
#
_symmetry.space_group_name_H-M   'P 1'
#
loop_
_entity.id
_entity.type
_entity.pdbx_description
1 polymer ?
#
loop_
_entity_poly.entity_id
_entity_poly.type
_entity_poly.pdbx_seq_one_letter_code
_entity_poly.pdbx_strand_id
1 'polypeptide(L)'
;MAALVRLSSLCHRGVKPLFLRNALLVRPLVAHKKSSDRSSLLASQIHVSPSQYAAGGSKAASMHWTGERVVSIFLLSLGPAAYMFPGPVVDYSLAAALTLHGHWGLGEVLTDYVHGDLKIK
;
A
#
# COMPACT_ATOMS: atom_id res chain seq x y z
N MET A 1 42.55 -10.53 -2.89
CA MET A 1 41.99 -10.50 -4.27
C MET A 1 40.64 -9.80 -4.19
N ALA A 2 40.61 -8.49 -4.45
CA ALA A 2 39.42 -7.65 -4.37
C ALA A 2 39.17 -7.05 -5.77
N ALA A 3 37.92 -7.00 -6.20
CA ALA A 3 37.52 -6.31 -7.42
C ALA A 3 36.26 -5.48 -7.13
N LEU A 4 36.46 -4.17 -7.00
CA LEU A 4 35.42 -3.14 -6.97
C LEU A 4 35.12 -2.75 -8.42
N VAL A 5 33.88 -2.88 -8.86
CA VAL A 5 33.44 -2.40 -10.19
C VAL A 5 32.96 -0.94 -10.05
N ARG A 6 33.53 -0.08 -10.89
CA ARG A 6 33.36 1.39 -10.93
C ARG A 6 32.01 1.84 -11.49
N LEU A 7 31.51 2.95 -10.94
CA LEU A 7 30.50 3.84 -11.54
C LEU A 7 31.08 4.67 -12.70
N SER A 8 30.27 4.88 -13.75
CA SER A 8 30.11 6.14 -14.50
C SER A 8 28.92 5.99 -15.46
N SER A 9 27.98 6.93 -15.56
CA SER A 9 28.12 8.10 -16.43
C SER A 9 27.07 9.17 -16.12
N LEU A 10 27.54 10.41 -15.95
CA LEU A 10 26.78 11.65 -15.83
C LEU A 10 26.40 12.18 -17.22
N CYS A 11 25.13 12.50 -17.44
CA CYS A 11 24.73 13.42 -18.51
C CYS A 11 24.39 14.79 -17.89
N HIS A 12 25.15 15.80 -18.31
CA HIS A 12 25.18 17.16 -17.82
C HIS A 12 24.65 18.10 -18.91
N ARG A 13 23.59 18.88 -18.64
CA ARG A 13 23.23 20.17 -19.31
C ARG A 13 21.83 20.59 -18.87
N GLY A 14 21.54 21.77 -18.36
CA GLY A 14 22.32 22.96 -18.06
C GLY A 14 21.33 24.01 -17.55
N VAL A 15 21.55 24.54 -16.36
CA VAL A 15 20.74 25.60 -15.76
C VAL A 15 21.38 26.95 -16.10
N LYS A 16 20.62 27.91 -16.65
CA LYS A 16 20.91 29.35 -16.55
C LYS A 16 19.62 30.19 -16.53
N PRO A 17 19.66 31.41 -15.93
CA PRO A 17 18.52 31.96 -15.20
C PRO A 17 18.11 33.39 -15.65
N LEU A 18 17.10 33.94 -14.96
CA LEU A 18 16.77 35.38 -14.74
C LEU A 18 16.16 36.23 -15.89
N PHE A 19 14.92 36.66 -15.60
CA PHE A 19 14.33 38.01 -15.66
C PHE A 19 14.15 38.81 -16.98
N LEU A 20 12.92 39.35 -17.03
CA LEU A 20 12.50 40.66 -17.52
C LEU A 20 12.09 40.81 -19.00
N ARG A 21 10.77 40.89 -19.24
CA ARG A 21 10.25 41.96 -20.09
C ARG A 21 8.78 42.28 -19.77
N ASN A 22 8.55 43.52 -19.35
CA ASN A 22 7.26 44.14 -19.16
C ASN A 22 6.52 44.31 -20.49
N ALA A 23 5.23 44.00 -20.49
CA ALA A 23 4.24 44.67 -21.34
C ALA A 23 3.00 44.92 -20.47
N LEU A 24 3.02 46.03 -19.73
CA LEU A 24 1.78 46.72 -19.40
C LEU A 24 1.17 47.19 -20.72
N LEU A 25 -0.10 46.91 -20.96
CA LEU A 25 -1.11 47.89 -21.35
C LEU A 25 -2.47 47.23 -21.66
N VAL A 26 -3.48 47.72 -20.94
CA VAL A 26 -4.91 47.85 -21.33
C VAL A 26 -5.83 46.62 -21.14
N ARG A 27 -6.58 46.65 -20.03
CA ARG A 27 -7.99 46.17 -19.89
C ARG A 27 -8.93 47.21 -20.55
N PRO A 28 -10.22 46.95 -20.92
CA PRO A 28 -11.14 45.99 -20.29
C PRO A 28 -12.22 45.29 -21.19
N LEU A 29 -13.01 44.41 -20.54
CA LEU A 29 -14.40 43.97 -20.84
C LEU A 29 -14.69 43.12 -22.10
N VAL A 30 -14.72 41.78 -21.93
CA VAL A 30 -15.88 40.94 -22.27
C VAL A 30 -15.91 39.77 -21.28
N ALA A 31 -17.03 39.63 -20.56
CA ALA A 31 -17.31 38.45 -19.75
C ALA A 31 -17.52 37.24 -20.67
N HIS A 32 -16.64 36.26 -20.62
CA HIS A 32 -16.90 34.93 -21.16
C HIS A 32 -16.75 33.90 -20.03
N LYS A 33 -17.89 33.48 -19.50
CA LYS A 33 -18.01 32.35 -18.57
C LYS A 33 -17.62 31.08 -19.32
N LYS A 34 -16.36 30.67 -19.25
CA LYS A 34 -15.92 29.34 -19.70
C LYS A 34 -15.95 28.40 -18.50
N SER A 35 -16.75 27.36 -18.64
CA SER A 35 -17.01 26.29 -17.69
C SER A 35 -15.72 25.77 -17.06
N SER A 36 -15.75 25.69 -15.74
CA SER A 36 -14.80 24.92 -14.94
C SER A 36 -14.62 23.55 -15.57
N ASP A 37 -13.40 23.34 -16.04
CA ASP A 37 -12.72 22.06 -16.01
C ASP A 37 -13.13 21.30 -14.74
N ARG A 38 -13.80 20.18 -14.94
CA ARG A 38 -13.77 19.08 -13.99
C ARG A 38 -13.64 17.83 -14.83
N SER A 39 -12.38 17.55 -15.10
CA SER A 39 -11.78 16.24 -15.35
C SER A 39 -12.29 15.21 -14.33
N SER A 40 -13.55 14.82 -14.47
CA SER A 40 -14.23 13.74 -13.73
C SER A 40 -14.87 12.74 -14.69
N LEU A 41 -14.47 12.77 -15.96
CA LEU A 41 -14.95 11.86 -16.99
C LEU A 41 -13.77 11.03 -17.50
N LEU A 42 -13.20 10.22 -16.62
CA LEU A 42 -12.47 8.96 -16.91
C LEU A 42 -11.87 8.39 -15.61
N ALA A 43 -12.62 8.44 -14.50
CA ALA A 43 -12.43 7.41 -13.50
C ALA A 43 -12.99 6.13 -14.14
N SER A 44 -12.12 5.16 -14.47
CA SER A 44 -12.56 3.81 -14.80
C SER A 44 -13.54 3.39 -13.72
N GLN A 45 -14.83 3.28 -14.08
CA GLN A 45 -15.86 2.77 -13.19
C GLN A 45 -15.53 1.29 -12.98
N ILE A 46 -14.69 1.01 -11.98
CA ILE A 46 -14.55 -0.34 -11.47
C ILE A 46 -15.91 -0.64 -10.86
N HIS A 47 -16.64 -1.56 -11.50
CA HIS A 47 -17.93 -2.03 -11.05
C HIS A 47 -17.71 -2.89 -9.79
N VAL A 48 -17.35 -2.24 -8.69
CA VAL A 48 -17.29 -2.86 -7.37
C VAL A 48 -18.74 -3.00 -6.94
N SER A 49 -19.24 -4.24 -6.89
CA SER A 49 -20.54 -4.54 -6.29
C SER A 49 -20.65 -3.80 -4.95
N PRO A 50 -21.78 -3.15 -4.63
CA PRO A 50 -21.96 -2.52 -3.34
C PRO A 50 -21.63 -3.54 -2.26
N SER A 51 -20.84 -3.14 -1.26
CA SER A 51 -20.43 -3.97 -0.13
C SER A 51 -21.66 -4.28 0.74
N GLN A 52 -22.54 -5.16 0.27
CA GLN A 52 -23.76 -5.56 0.99
C GLN A 52 -23.43 -6.45 2.21
N TYR A 53 -22.16 -6.83 2.39
CA TYR A 53 -21.65 -7.56 3.55
C TYR A 53 -20.96 -6.69 4.60
N ALA A 54 -20.80 -5.37 4.37
CA ALA A 54 -20.34 -4.46 5.41
C ALA A 54 -21.51 -4.13 6.35
N ALA A 55 -21.93 -5.10 7.16
CA ALA A 55 -22.88 -4.88 8.23
C ALA A 55 -22.34 -3.76 9.14
N GLY A 56 -22.90 -2.55 9.01
CA GLY A 56 -22.72 -1.43 9.93
C GLY A 56 -21.29 -0.87 10.04
N GLY A 57 -20.70 -0.32 8.97
CA GLY A 57 -19.54 0.58 9.06
C GLY A 57 -18.28 0.04 9.76
N SER A 58 -18.24 -1.25 10.11
CA SER A 58 -17.17 -1.87 10.87
C SER A 58 -15.92 -2.03 10.01
N LYS A 59 -14.77 -1.61 10.55
CA LYS A 59 -13.46 -1.78 9.92
C LYS A 59 -12.81 -3.13 10.22
N ALA A 60 -13.54 -4.09 10.79
CA ALA A 60 -12.98 -5.37 11.22
C ALA A 60 -12.23 -6.11 10.10
N ALA A 61 -12.81 -6.20 8.89
CA ALA A 61 -12.19 -6.88 7.76
C ALA A 61 -10.91 -6.19 7.27
N SER A 62 -10.90 -4.85 7.19
CA SER A 62 -9.70 -4.11 6.77
C SER A 62 -8.61 -4.10 7.86
N MET A 63 -9.00 -4.13 9.13
CA MET A 63 -8.08 -4.31 10.26
C MET A 63 -7.48 -5.71 10.27
N HIS A 64 -8.26 -6.76 9.97
CA HIS A 64 -7.76 -8.12 9.83
C HIS A 64 -6.70 -8.21 8.73
N TRP A 65 -7.02 -7.70 7.53
CA TRP A 65 -6.08 -7.64 6.41
C TRP A 65 -4.79 -6.90 6.78
N THR A 66 -4.91 -5.76 7.45
CA THR A 66 -3.74 -4.99 7.91
C THR A 66 -2.93 -5.77 8.94
N GLY A 67 -3.61 -6.43 9.88
CA GLY A 67 -3.01 -7.26 10.92
C GLY A 67 -2.17 -8.40 10.34
N GLU A 68 -2.67 -9.10 9.32
CA GLU A 68 -1.90 -10.14 8.61
C GLU A 68 -0.59 -9.59 8.06
N ARG A 69 -0.60 -8.40 7.45
CA ARG A 69 0.62 -7.79 6.90
C ARG A 69 1.60 -7.40 8.00
N VAL A 70 1.11 -6.85 9.10
CA VAL A 70 1.95 -6.49 10.26
C VAL A 70 2.62 -7.73 10.85
N VAL A 71 1.87 -8.80 11.08
CA VAL A 71 2.42 -10.07 11.60
C VAL A 71 3.40 -10.68 10.60
N SER A 72 3.15 -10.58 9.29
CA SER A 72 4.07 -11.09 8.26
C SER A 72 5.42 -10.35 8.27
N ILE A 73 5.41 -9.02 8.35
CA ILE A 73 6.63 -8.20 8.44
C ILE A 73 7.37 -8.49 9.74
N PHE A 74 6.64 -8.65 10.85
CA PHE A 74 7.21 -9.01 12.14
C PHE A 74 7.86 -10.40 12.12
N LEU A 75 7.21 -11.39 11.53
CA LEU A 75 7.79 -12.73 11.38
C LEU A 75 9.01 -12.71 10.46
N LEU A 76 9.01 -11.89 9.40
CA LEU A 76 10.16 -11.70 8.52
C LEU A 76 11.36 -11.11 9.27
N SER A 77 11.15 -10.15 10.18
CA SER A 77 12.23 -9.56 10.98
C SER A 77 12.73 -10.50 12.08
N LEU A 78 11.89 -11.40 12.59
CA LEU A 78 12.30 -12.40 13.57
C LEU A 78 13.29 -13.43 13.02
N GLY A 79 13.28 -13.72 11.71
CA GLY A 79 14.24 -14.62 11.07
C GLY A 79 15.71 -14.26 11.35
N PRO A 80 16.19 -13.06 10.95
CA PRO A 80 17.54 -12.62 11.28
C PRO A 80 17.73 -12.37 12.78
N ALA A 81 16.69 -11.92 13.51
CA ALA A 81 16.80 -11.70 14.95
C ALA A 81 17.08 -13.00 15.73
N ALA A 82 16.46 -14.12 15.34
CA ALA A 82 16.69 -15.44 15.94
C ALA A 82 18.12 -15.93 15.74
N TYR A 83 18.75 -15.55 14.62
CA TYR A 83 20.16 -15.88 14.37
C TYR A 83 21.11 -15.00 15.20
N MET A 84 20.86 -13.69 15.26
CA MET A 84 21.76 -12.74 15.92
C MET A 84 21.62 -12.74 17.45
N PHE A 85 20.42 -12.95 17.96
CA PHE A 85 20.07 -12.82 19.38
C PHE A 85 19.25 -14.03 19.87
N PRO A 86 19.85 -15.23 19.92
CA PRO A 86 19.14 -16.40 20.42
C PRO A 86 18.78 -16.22 21.89
N GLY A 87 17.55 -16.59 22.25
CA GLY A 87 17.08 -16.49 23.63
C GLY A 87 15.56 -16.51 23.75
N PRO A 88 15.05 -16.63 24.99
CA PRO A 88 13.65 -16.94 25.24
C PRO A 88 12.68 -15.89 24.68
N VAL A 89 13.06 -14.61 24.67
CA VAL A 89 12.23 -13.54 24.10
C VAL A 89 12.00 -13.76 22.61
N VAL A 90 13.05 -14.09 21.86
CA VAL A 90 12.95 -14.32 20.42
C VAL A 90 12.25 -15.65 20.15
N ASP A 91 12.52 -16.68 20.94
CA ASP A 91 11.88 -18.00 20.82
C ASP A 91 10.36 -17.92 21.01
N TYR A 92 9.89 -17.25 22.07
CA TYR A 92 8.45 -17.06 22.30
C TYR A 92 7.81 -16.13 21.27
N SER A 93 8.54 -15.10 20.83
CA SER A 93 8.06 -14.21 19.76
C SER A 93 7.88 -14.98 18.44
N LEU A 94 8.83 -15.85 18.10
CA LEU A 94 8.78 -16.70 16.91
C LEU A 94 7.62 -17.70 17.01
N ALA A 95 7.45 -18.36 18.15
CA ALA A 95 6.35 -19.27 18.39
C ALA A 95 4.99 -18.58 18.22
N ALA A 96 4.81 -17.40 18.80
CA ALA A 96 3.57 -16.63 18.70
C ALA A 96 3.31 -16.15 17.27
N ALA A 97 4.30 -15.53 16.62
CA ALA A 97 4.15 -14.97 15.28
C ALA A 97 3.91 -16.06 14.24
N LEU A 98 4.65 -17.18 14.30
CA LEU A 98 4.49 -18.30 13.37
C LEU A 98 3.12 -18.95 13.51
N THR A 99 2.66 -19.17 14.75
CA THR A 99 1.34 -19.76 15.03
C THR A 99 0.22 -18.84 14.53
N LEU A 100 0.29 -17.55 14.83
CA LEU A 100 -0.73 -16.60 14.43
C LEU A 100 -0.77 -16.39 12.92
N HIS A 101 0.40 -16.24 12.28
CA HIS A 101 0.50 -16.11 10.83
C HIS A 101 -0.04 -17.36 10.12
N GLY A 102 0.33 -18.55 10.61
CA GLY A 102 -0.17 -19.82 10.09
C GLY A 102 -1.68 -19.98 10.27
N HIS A 103 -2.22 -19.60 11.43
CA HIS A 103 -3.65 -19.68 11.70
C HIS A 103 -4.46 -18.80 10.74
N TRP A 104 -4.08 -17.54 10.54
CA TRP A 104 -4.76 -16.67 9.57
C TRP A 104 -4.57 -17.13 8.14
N GLY A 105 -3.34 -17.51 7.74
CA GLY A 105 -3.08 -18.00 6.39
C GLY A 105 -3.87 -19.25 6.03
N LEU A 106 -3.99 -20.20 6.97
CA LEU A 106 -4.84 -21.38 6.78
C LEU A 106 -6.33 -21.04 6.83
N GLY A 107 -6.73 -20.03 7.61
CA GLY A 107 -8.10 -19.50 7.63
C GLY A 107 -8.54 -18.99 6.26
N GLU A 108 -7.65 -18.29 5.54
CA GLU A 108 -7.93 -17.84 4.17
C GLU A 108 -8.08 -19.03 3.20
N VAL A 109 -7.19 -20.03 3.27
CA VAL A 109 -7.32 -21.26 2.48
C VAL A 109 -8.65 -21.97 2.77
N LEU A 110 -9.04 -22.05 4.04
CA LEU A 110 -10.31 -22.65 4.43
C LEU A 110 -11.50 -21.87 3.86
N THR A 111 -11.45 -20.54 3.96
CA THR A 111 -12.50 -19.64 3.45
C THR A 111 -12.62 -19.71 1.94
N ASP A 112 -11.51 -19.86 1.22
CA ASP A 112 -11.49 -19.94 -0.24
C ASP A 112 -12.02 -21.27 -0.79
N TYR A 113 -11.83 -22.38 -0.06
CA TYR A 113 -12.08 -23.71 -0.61
C TYR A 113 -13.18 -24.52 0.10
N VAL A 114 -13.48 -24.26 1.37
CA VAL A 114 -14.52 -24.98 2.11
C VAL A 114 -15.83 -24.18 2.08
N HIS A 115 -16.83 -24.77 1.43
CA HIS A 115 -18.12 -24.13 1.19
C HIS A 115 -19.26 -24.90 1.86
N GLY A 116 -20.28 -24.15 2.27
CA GLY A 116 -21.51 -24.67 2.83
C GLY A 116 -21.50 -24.72 4.35
N ASP A 117 -22.64 -24.37 4.94
CA ASP A 117 -22.83 -24.47 6.38
C ASP A 117 -23.09 -25.92 6.78
N LEU A 118 -22.46 -26.37 7.87
CA LEU A 118 -22.78 -27.65 8.48
C LEU A 118 -24.22 -27.58 9.02
N LYS A 119 -25.14 -28.30 8.37
CA LYS A 119 -26.47 -28.54 8.93
C LYS A 119 -26.36 -29.54 10.08
N ILE A 120 -26.08 -29.04 11.28
CA ILE A 120 -26.20 -29.83 12.50
C ILE A 120 -27.70 -30.03 12.75
N LYS A 121 -28.14 -31.29 12.68
CA LYS A 121 -29.52 -31.71 12.98
C LYS A 121 -29.67 -32.03 14.46
#